data_AF-A0A972HQ09-F1
#
_entry.id   AF-A0A972HQ09-F1
#
_cell.length_a   1.000
_cell.length_b   1.000
_cell.length_c   1.000
_cell.angle_alpha   90.00
_cell.angle_beta   90.00
_cell.angle_gamma   90.00
#
_symmetry.space_group_name_H-M   'P 1'
#
loop_
_entity.id
_entity.type
_entity.pdbx_description
1 polymer ?
#
loop_
_entity_poly.entity_id
_entity_poly.type
_entity_poly.pdbx_seq_one_letter_code
_entity_poly.pdbx_strand_id
1 'polypeptide(L)'
;MGERTWRQARLSLALAQARPTLTFMPGVHRRVATTVIATMLLTASCTTLTSPTATDAFHNTTTVGDTTGGSGSRVVAPIPVASFEAQHLEPGAEVPIDQGNLVGDWSAAPADSWIQVLASIPETSNTRWAPITVVDLERAAITLEVDRPGPNAGDQAVFDYLGELASGAGIVPSGPLSAFGRSAFPDQLRAELGFDHRNIDRVASAGIGALEIVVAVGDFEKVAISEAVTNDPYWSDVLTTETYGDTTIHSWGIDFDLDFDRFSPTRSVGHNRRLAVEGGRLGWARWTSGIEDVVDAMTGNTRSLADVGDLASLAAVADDAGLLTGVISPSVSAFVVNLSDQRRAENLLLRPDALLVGDGIDEHGRFTLIALRYNNTISAAEELPVFEARMMSVSGLVREGDALRVLGTRRTFEIQQAGPTLIAKIWLTNGTIDDPSEALLPTASDLIAFT
;
A
#
# COMPACT_ATOMS: atom_id res chain seq x y z
N MET A 1 19.83 26.25 36.23
CA MET A 1 18.88 25.54 35.34
C MET A 1 19.69 24.90 34.23
N GLY A 2 19.58 23.57 34.07
CA GLY A 2 20.40 22.83 33.11
C GLY A 2 19.92 23.00 31.67
N GLU A 3 20.83 22.78 30.72
CA GLU A 3 20.57 22.87 29.27
C GLU A 3 19.34 22.07 28.81
N ARG A 4 19.06 20.93 29.45
CA ARG A 4 17.85 20.13 29.21
C ARG A 4 16.55 20.87 29.53
N THR A 5 16.53 21.64 30.63
CA THR A 5 15.35 22.41 31.04
C THR A 5 15.09 23.57 30.08
N TRP A 6 16.15 24.13 29.51
CA TRP A 6 16.09 25.18 28.50
C TRP A 6 15.57 24.67 27.14
N ARG A 7 15.99 23.47 26.71
CA ARG A 7 15.49 22.83 25.48
C ARG A 7 14.01 22.47 25.57
N GLN A 8 13.56 21.94 26.71
CA GLN A 8 12.13 21.65 26.94
C GLN A 8 11.26 22.92 26.96
N ALA A 9 11.76 24.02 27.54
CA ALA A 9 11.03 25.28 27.55
C ALA A 9 10.88 25.89 26.14
N ARG A 10 11.91 25.77 25.29
CA ARG A 10 11.85 26.20 23.88
C ARG A 10 10.87 25.37 23.04
N LEU A 11 10.85 24.04 23.24
CA LEU A 11 9.93 23.14 22.54
C LEU A 11 8.47 23.47 22.88
N SER A 12 8.17 23.68 24.17
CA SER A 12 6.83 24.05 24.64
C SER A 12 6.38 25.43 24.15
N LEU A 13 7.31 26.38 24.01
CA LEU A 13 7.01 27.73 23.51
C LEU A 13 6.78 27.75 22.00
N ALA A 14 7.55 26.99 21.22
CA ALA A 14 7.36 26.83 19.78
C ALA A 14 6.00 26.15 19.47
N LEU A 15 5.62 25.13 20.25
CA LEU A 15 4.31 24.48 20.15
C LEU A 15 3.13 25.38 20.55
N ALA A 16 3.35 26.34 21.46
CA ALA A 16 2.32 27.30 21.86
C ALA A 16 2.11 28.42 20.84
N GLN A 17 3.16 28.81 20.10
CA GLN A 17 3.13 29.87 19.09
C GLN A 17 2.64 29.39 17.71
N ALA A 18 2.67 28.09 17.45
CA ALA A 18 2.21 27.49 16.20
C ALA A 18 0.69 27.24 16.14
N ARG A 19 -0.15 27.90 16.95
CA ARG A 19 -1.62 27.81 16.81
C ARG A 19 -2.11 28.84 15.79
N PRO A 20 -2.54 28.45 14.58
CA PRO A 20 -3.28 29.37 13.73
C PRO A 20 -4.71 29.46 14.26
N THR A 21 -5.24 30.67 14.32
CA THR A 21 -6.67 30.94 14.49
C THR A 21 -7.40 30.49 13.21
N LEU A 22 -7.60 29.18 13.05
CA LEU A 22 -8.43 28.64 11.98
C LEU A 22 -9.89 28.72 12.40
N THR A 23 -10.67 29.49 11.65
CA THR A 23 -12.13 29.46 11.72
C THR A 23 -12.58 28.18 11.02
N PHE A 24 -13.00 27.18 11.81
CA PHE A 24 -13.28 25.81 11.33
C PHE A 24 -14.68 25.70 10.68
N MET A 25 -14.76 25.10 9.48
CA MET A 25 -16.01 24.64 8.87
C MET A 25 -16.34 23.19 9.29
N PRO A 26 -17.59 22.87 9.68
CA PRO A 26 -17.97 21.52 10.08
C PRO A 26 -18.38 20.67 8.85
N GLY A 27 -17.70 19.54 8.62
CA GLY A 27 -18.14 18.53 7.63
C GLY A 27 -17.11 17.46 7.23
N VAL A 28 -15.81 17.79 7.21
CA VAL A 28 -14.77 16.92 6.61
C VAL A 28 -14.17 15.90 7.59
N HIS A 29 -14.46 16.00 8.89
CA HIS A 29 -13.64 15.37 9.93
C HIS A 29 -13.85 13.86 10.19
N ARG A 30 -14.98 13.25 9.81
CA ARG A 30 -15.22 11.83 10.15
C ARG A 30 -14.59 10.83 9.19
N ARG A 31 -14.49 11.14 7.89
CA ARG A 31 -13.98 10.20 6.87
C ARG A 31 -12.44 10.08 6.89
N VAL A 32 -11.73 11.17 7.19
CA VAL A 32 -10.26 11.19 7.24
C VAL A 32 -9.72 10.51 8.51
N ALA A 33 -10.47 10.54 9.61
CA ALA A 33 -10.03 10.00 10.89
C ALA A 33 -9.88 8.46 10.87
N THR A 34 -10.79 7.73 10.21
CA THR A 34 -10.79 6.26 10.22
C THR A 34 -9.62 5.66 9.44
N THR A 35 -9.28 6.22 8.27
CA THR A 35 -8.14 5.73 7.48
C THR A 35 -6.80 6.15 8.09
N VAL A 36 -6.72 7.34 8.69
CA VAL A 36 -5.53 7.79 9.43
C VAL A 36 -5.27 6.92 10.66
N ILE A 37 -6.30 6.45 11.37
CA ILE A 37 -6.15 5.53 12.51
C ILE A 37 -5.61 4.16 12.05
N ALA A 38 -6.03 3.65 10.90
CA ALA A 38 -5.48 2.41 10.33
C ALA A 38 -3.98 2.55 9.99
N THR A 39 -3.59 3.65 9.34
CA THR A 39 -2.17 3.93 9.01
C THR A 39 -1.32 4.27 10.24
N MET A 40 -1.88 4.92 11.27
CA MET A 40 -1.18 5.23 12.53
C MET A 40 -0.98 4.00 13.42
N LEU A 41 -1.95 3.06 13.45
CA LEU A 41 -1.77 1.78 14.15
C LEU A 41 -0.69 0.92 13.50
N LEU A 42 -0.56 0.95 12.17
CA LEU A 42 0.52 0.29 11.42
C LEU A 42 1.92 0.81 11.77
N THR A 43 2.08 2.11 12.02
CA THR A 43 3.39 2.72 12.37
C THR A 43 3.73 2.60 13.85
N ALA A 44 2.75 2.63 14.75
CA ALA A 44 2.97 2.54 16.19
C ALA A 44 3.28 1.10 16.68
N SER A 45 2.80 0.06 15.99
CA SER A 45 3.04 -1.34 16.39
C SER A 45 4.45 -1.87 16.06
N CYS A 46 5.23 -1.16 15.25
CA CYS A 46 6.59 -1.59 14.86
C CYS A 46 7.72 -1.02 15.76
N THR A 47 7.43 -0.11 16.70
CA THR A 47 8.47 0.60 17.47
C THR A 47 8.85 -0.04 18.82
N THR A 48 8.29 -1.18 19.20
CA THR A 48 8.68 -1.89 20.43
C THR A 48 9.60 -3.07 20.15
N LEU A 49 10.91 -2.79 19.97
CA LEU A 49 11.97 -3.79 20.08
C LEU A 49 12.73 -3.55 21.39
N THR A 50 12.51 -4.41 22.38
CA THR A 50 13.35 -4.54 23.57
C THR A 50 14.58 -5.39 23.23
N SER A 51 15.78 -4.84 23.44
CA SER A 51 17.05 -5.56 23.33
C SER A 51 17.13 -6.76 24.28
N PRO A 52 17.68 -7.92 23.86
CA PRO A 52 18.01 -8.99 24.79
C PRO A 52 19.42 -8.80 25.35
N THR A 53 19.51 -8.57 26.67
CA THR A 53 20.75 -8.78 27.43
C THR A 53 20.93 -10.27 27.74
N ALA A 54 22.12 -10.77 27.45
CA ALA A 54 22.57 -12.11 27.77
C ALA A 54 22.94 -12.26 29.24
N THR A 55 22.53 -13.36 29.90
CA THR A 55 23.37 -14.13 30.84
C THR A 55 22.78 -15.51 31.16
N ASP A 56 23.63 -16.52 30.99
CA ASP A 56 23.91 -17.73 31.79
C ASP A 56 22.84 -18.72 32.27
N ALA A 57 23.05 -19.97 31.80
CA ALA A 57 23.15 -21.24 32.52
C ALA A 57 22.26 -21.51 33.76
N PHE A 58 21.52 -22.63 33.76
CA PHE A 58 21.68 -23.72 34.75
C PHE A 58 20.75 -24.93 34.48
N HIS A 59 21.35 -26.12 34.67
CA HIS A 59 20.84 -27.49 34.92
C HIS A 59 19.62 -28.12 34.22
N ASN A 60 19.94 -29.17 33.46
CA ASN A 60 19.15 -30.38 33.25
C ASN A 60 18.85 -31.12 34.56
N THR A 61 17.58 -31.46 34.79
CA THR A 61 17.21 -32.63 35.60
C THR A 61 16.00 -33.33 35.00
N THR A 62 16.22 -34.58 34.66
CA THR A 62 15.26 -35.60 34.25
C THR A 62 14.30 -35.92 35.39
N THR A 63 12.98 -35.96 35.11
CA THR A 63 12.07 -36.75 35.94
C THR A 63 11.01 -37.41 35.06
N VAL A 64 11.07 -38.75 35.06
CA VAL A 64 10.04 -39.68 34.61
C VAL A 64 8.84 -39.57 35.56
N GLY A 65 7.64 -39.45 35.00
CA GLY A 65 6.39 -39.41 35.74
C GLY A 65 5.27 -40.02 34.92
N ASP A 66 5.08 -41.31 35.13
CA ASP A 66 4.00 -42.15 34.58
C ASP A 66 2.71 -41.89 35.37
N THR A 67 1.61 -41.52 34.71
CA THR A 67 0.26 -41.64 35.28
C THR A 67 -0.79 -41.88 34.18
N THR A 68 -1.23 -43.12 34.15
CA THR A 68 -2.51 -43.60 33.63
C THR A 68 -3.70 -42.80 34.19
N GLY A 69 -4.63 -42.37 33.33
CA GLY A 69 -5.91 -41.81 33.73
C GLY A 69 -6.87 -41.70 32.56
N GLY A 70 -7.78 -42.68 32.43
CA GLY A 70 -8.76 -42.76 31.35
C GLY A 70 -9.85 -41.69 31.43
N SER A 71 -10.36 -41.29 30.25
CA SER A 71 -11.58 -40.50 30.12
C SER A 71 -12.21 -40.70 28.74
N GLY A 72 -13.36 -41.38 28.73
CA GLY A 72 -14.54 -41.10 27.91
C GLY A 72 -14.39 -40.90 26.40
N SER A 73 -14.41 -42.00 25.64
CA SER A 73 -14.79 -41.98 24.22
C SER A 73 -16.25 -41.57 24.07
N ARG A 74 -16.51 -40.39 23.50
CA ARG A 74 -17.82 -40.00 22.95
C ARG A 74 -17.79 -40.32 21.45
N VAL A 75 -18.44 -41.43 21.09
CA VAL A 75 -18.78 -41.74 19.71
C VAL A 75 -19.87 -40.76 19.26
N VAL A 76 -19.49 -39.81 18.40
CA VAL A 76 -20.44 -38.95 17.68
C VAL A 76 -20.87 -39.71 16.43
N ALA A 77 -22.18 -39.91 16.28
CA ALA A 77 -22.76 -40.56 15.10
C ALA A 77 -22.49 -39.72 13.83
N PRO A 78 -22.22 -40.35 12.67
CA PRO A 78 -22.06 -39.61 11.42
C PRO A 78 -23.36 -38.91 11.04
N ILE A 79 -23.24 -37.63 10.70
CA ILE A 79 -24.31 -36.82 10.10
C ILE A 79 -24.51 -37.35 8.65
N PRO A 80 -25.74 -37.66 8.22
CA PRO A 80 -25.98 -38.08 6.84
C PRO A 80 -25.71 -36.91 5.89
N VAL A 81 -24.73 -37.08 5.00
CA VAL A 81 -24.50 -36.18 3.88
C VAL A 81 -25.62 -36.41 2.87
N ALA A 82 -26.46 -35.40 2.65
CA ALA A 82 -27.39 -35.41 1.53
C ALA A 82 -26.58 -35.36 0.23
N SER A 83 -26.78 -36.37 -0.61
CA SER A 83 -26.23 -36.48 -1.96
C SER A 83 -26.64 -35.25 -2.79
N PHE A 84 -25.65 -34.49 -3.25
CA PHE A 84 -25.82 -33.43 -4.22
C PHE A 84 -25.87 -34.07 -5.62
N GLU A 85 -27.01 -33.97 -6.31
CA GLU A 85 -27.06 -34.19 -7.75
C GLU A 85 -26.38 -32.99 -8.42
N ALA A 86 -25.10 -33.15 -8.73
CA ALA A 86 -24.42 -32.33 -9.72
C ALA A 86 -25.11 -32.57 -11.07
N GLN A 87 -25.53 -31.50 -11.75
CA GLN A 87 -25.88 -31.59 -13.16
C GLN A 87 -24.68 -32.17 -13.90
N HIS A 88 -24.87 -33.35 -14.50
CA HIS A 88 -23.86 -34.03 -15.31
C HIS A 88 -23.37 -33.10 -16.42
N LEU A 89 -22.16 -32.58 -16.25
CA LEU A 89 -21.31 -32.21 -17.38
C LEU A 89 -20.68 -33.51 -17.89
N GLU A 90 -20.92 -33.80 -19.17
CA GLU A 90 -20.37 -34.96 -19.89
C GLU A 90 -18.84 -35.03 -19.71
N PRO A 91 -18.29 -36.14 -19.18
CA PRO A 91 -16.84 -36.32 -19.08
C PRO A 91 -16.27 -36.57 -20.48
N GLY A 92 -15.66 -35.54 -21.07
CA GLY A 92 -15.00 -35.66 -22.38
C GLY A 92 -14.93 -34.39 -23.23
N ALA A 93 -15.52 -33.27 -22.80
CA ALA A 93 -15.29 -32.00 -23.48
C ALA A 93 -13.93 -31.42 -23.04
N GLU A 94 -12.90 -31.62 -23.87
CA GLU A 94 -11.70 -30.80 -23.82
C GLU A 94 -12.12 -29.33 -24.02
N VAL A 95 -12.20 -28.58 -22.92
CA VAL A 95 -12.20 -27.12 -22.99
C VAL A 95 -10.81 -26.74 -23.48
N PRO A 96 -10.66 -26.03 -24.60
CA PRO A 96 -9.37 -25.48 -24.97
C PRO A 96 -9.00 -24.45 -23.90
N ILE A 97 -8.17 -24.85 -22.95
CA ILE A 97 -7.48 -23.90 -22.10
C ILE A 97 -6.42 -23.29 -23.02
N ASP A 98 -6.69 -22.08 -23.50
CA ASP A 98 -5.67 -21.26 -24.12
C ASP A 98 -4.64 -20.92 -23.03
N GLN A 99 -3.61 -21.76 -22.92
CA GLN A 99 -2.42 -21.53 -22.10
C GLN A 99 -1.44 -20.56 -22.79
N GLY A 100 -1.88 -19.87 -23.84
CA GLY A 100 -1.07 -18.91 -24.59
C GLY A 100 -0.82 -17.61 -23.81
N ASN A 101 0.45 -17.37 -23.49
CA ASN A 101 1.07 -16.05 -23.29
C ASN A 101 0.73 -15.24 -22.02
N LEU A 102 0.78 -15.85 -20.83
CA LEU A 102 0.98 -15.08 -19.58
C LEU A 102 2.46 -14.89 -19.20
N VAL A 103 3.39 -15.46 -19.97
CA VAL A 103 4.81 -15.07 -19.95
C VAL A 103 5.07 -14.23 -21.19
N GLY A 104 4.36 -13.10 -21.28
CA GLY A 104 4.64 -12.08 -22.29
C GLY A 104 6.02 -11.47 -22.05
N ASP A 105 6.64 -10.97 -23.11
CA ASP A 105 7.82 -10.11 -23.02
C ASP A 105 7.41 -8.83 -22.25
N TRP A 106 7.61 -8.82 -20.94
CA TRP A 106 7.23 -7.73 -20.03
C TRP A 106 7.95 -6.41 -20.33
N SER A 107 8.94 -6.43 -21.23
CA SER A 107 9.65 -5.23 -21.69
C SER A 107 8.76 -4.26 -22.48
N ALA A 108 7.56 -4.67 -22.91
CA ALA A 108 6.60 -3.86 -23.65
C ALA A 108 5.30 -3.55 -22.89
N ALA A 109 5.30 -3.64 -21.55
CA ALA A 109 4.16 -3.19 -20.77
C ALA A 109 3.79 -1.73 -21.14
N PRO A 110 2.49 -1.38 -21.20
CA PRO A 110 2.07 -0.02 -21.54
C PRO A 110 2.83 0.99 -20.69
N ALA A 111 3.14 2.16 -21.28
CA ALA A 111 3.67 3.32 -20.55
C ALA A 111 2.91 3.60 -19.24
N ASP A 112 1.63 3.17 -19.19
CA ASP A 112 0.66 3.57 -18.20
C ASP A 112 0.26 2.47 -17.20
N SER A 113 1.23 1.66 -16.79
CA SER A 113 1.01 0.47 -15.95
C SER A 113 1.71 0.52 -14.59
N TRP A 114 1.15 -0.15 -13.59
CA TRP A 114 1.74 -0.33 -12.25
C TRP A 114 3.07 -1.07 -12.30
N ILE A 115 3.25 -1.97 -13.29
CA ILE A 115 4.52 -2.66 -13.47
C ILE A 115 5.69 -1.69 -13.75
N GLN A 116 5.43 -0.54 -14.38
CA GLN A 116 6.47 0.46 -14.64
C GLN A 116 7.05 1.06 -13.34
N VAL A 117 6.19 1.34 -12.37
CA VAL A 117 6.65 1.88 -11.10
C VAL A 117 7.36 0.80 -10.28
N LEU A 118 6.89 -0.46 -10.34
CA LEU A 118 7.61 -1.60 -9.73
C LEU A 118 8.98 -1.85 -10.36
N ALA A 119 9.12 -1.63 -11.67
CA ALA A 119 10.39 -1.74 -12.39
C ALA A 119 11.43 -0.71 -11.90
N SER A 120 10.99 0.34 -11.20
CA SER A 120 11.87 1.37 -10.63
C SER A 120 12.29 1.08 -9.19
N ILE A 121 11.70 0.06 -8.55
CA ILE A 121 12.04 -0.33 -7.18
C ILE A 121 12.97 -1.54 -7.23
N PRO A 122 14.20 -1.46 -6.70
CA PRO A 122 15.14 -2.57 -6.72
C PRO A 122 14.63 -3.76 -5.90
N GLU A 123 14.90 -5.00 -6.33
CA GLU A 123 14.64 -6.21 -5.55
C GLU A 123 15.77 -6.43 -4.52
N THR A 124 15.62 -5.85 -3.33
CA THR A 124 16.55 -6.02 -2.21
C THR A 124 15.91 -6.83 -1.09
N SER A 125 16.70 -7.23 -0.08
CA SER A 125 16.15 -7.88 1.12
C SER A 125 15.14 -6.99 1.87
N ASN A 126 15.23 -5.67 1.72
CA ASN A 126 14.37 -4.69 2.37
C ASN A 126 13.06 -4.43 1.61
N THR A 127 13.11 -4.45 0.27
CA THR A 127 11.94 -4.17 -0.58
C THR A 127 11.17 -5.44 -0.95
N ARG A 128 11.85 -6.58 -1.13
CA ARG A 128 11.24 -7.84 -1.60
C ARG A 128 10.12 -8.36 -0.71
N TRP A 129 10.20 -8.12 0.60
CA TRP A 129 9.27 -8.65 1.59
C TRP A 129 8.39 -7.56 2.21
N ALA A 130 8.59 -6.29 1.80
CA ALA A 130 7.83 -5.17 2.33
C ALA A 130 6.51 -5.00 1.55
N PRO A 131 5.45 -4.50 2.20
CA PRO A 131 4.29 -3.98 1.50
C PRO A 131 4.72 -2.85 0.55
N ILE A 132 4.11 -2.83 -0.63
CA ILE A 132 4.34 -1.85 -1.68
C ILE A 132 3.04 -1.08 -1.86
N THR A 133 3.05 0.22 -1.58
CA THR A 133 1.89 1.07 -1.82
C THR A 133 2.04 1.74 -3.17
N VAL A 134 1.01 1.72 -4.00
CA VAL A 134 0.98 2.38 -5.33
C VAL A 134 -0.21 3.33 -5.39
N VAL A 135 0.00 4.52 -5.96
CA VAL A 135 -1.04 5.51 -6.27
C VAL A 135 -0.88 5.96 -7.71
N ASP A 136 -1.97 5.91 -8.48
CA ASP A 136 -2.05 6.33 -9.88
C ASP A 136 -2.94 7.58 -10.00
N LEU A 137 -2.30 8.75 -9.94
CA LEU A 137 -2.95 10.06 -9.99
C LEU A 137 -3.48 10.37 -11.38
N GLU A 138 -2.75 9.96 -12.42
CA GLU A 138 -3.16 10.14 -13.81
C GLU A 138 -4.45 9.36 -14.11
N ARG A 139 -4.46 8.06 -13.81
CA ARG A 139 -5.67 7.24 -14.00
C ARG A 139 -6.83 7.76 -13.16
N ALA A 140 -6.57 8.23 -11.95
CA ALA A 140 -7.61 8.81 -11.09
C ALA A 140 -8.21 10.08 -11.69
N ALA A 141 -7.36 10.97 -12.21
CA ALA A 141 -7.81 12.19 -12.88
C ALA A 141 -8.67 11.87 -14.12
N ILE A 142 -8.23 10.93 -14.96
CA ILE A 142 -8.99 10.48 -16.13
C ILE A 142 -10.33 9.87 -15.72
N THR A 143 -10.31 8.96 -14.74
CA THR A 143 -11.51 8.20 -14.32
C THR A 143 -12.55 9.08 -13.65
N LEU A 144 -12.12 10.13 -12.95
CA LEU A 144 -13.00 11.10 -12.29
C LEU A 144 -13.34 12.31 -13.15
N GLU A 145 -12.81 12.38 -14.37
CA GLU A 145 -12.92 13.55 -15.26
C GLU A 145 -12.45 14.86 -14.58
N VAL A 146 -11.38 14.76 -13.77
CA VAL A 146 -10.78 15.89 -13.05
C VAL A 146 -9.60 16.42 -13.86
N ASP A 147 -9.68 17.68 -14.27
CA ASP A 147 -8.60 18.33 -15.02
C ASP A 147 -7.36 18.57 -14.14
N ARG A 148 -6.21 18.08 -14.61
CA ARG A 148 -4.93 18.41 -13.98
C ARG A 148 -4.62 19.90 -14.18
N PRO A 149 -4.34 20.67 -13.11
CA PRO A 149 -4.01 22.08 -13.24
C PRO A 149 -2.72 22.26 -14.06
N GLY A 150 -2.74 23.22 -14.99
CA GLY A 150 -1.55 23.56 -15.79
C GLY A 150 -0.40 24.12 -14.94
N PRO A 151 0.81 24.27 -15.50
CA PRO A 151 2.04 24.62 -14.75
C PRO A 151 1.95 25.98 -14.04
N ASN A 152 1.18 26.93 -14.60
CA ASN A 152 0.98 28.28 -14.04
C ASN A 152 -0.21 28.38 -13.07
N ALA A 153 -0.89 27.28 -12.76
CA ALA A 153 -1.97 27.27 -11.78
C ALA A 153 -1.42 27.57 -10.38
N GLY A 154 -2.14 28.39 -9.60
CA GLY A 154 -1.77 28.68 -8.23
C GLY A 154 -2.06 27.51 -7.28
N ASP A 155 -1.48 27.56 -6.08
CA ASP A 155 -1.55 26.48 -5.08
C ASP A 155 -2.97 25.97 -4.81
N GLN A 156 -3.96 26.86 -4.74
CA GLN A 156 -5.35 26.49 -4.48
C GLN A 156 -5.91 25.51 -5.53
N ALA A 157 -5.64 25.75 -6.81
CA ALA A 157 -6.12 24.87 -7.88
C ALA A 157 -5.49 23.46 -7.78
N VAL A 158 -4.25 23.38 -7.30
CA VAL A 158 -3.58 22.09 -7.06
C VAL A 158 -4.18 21.38 -5.84
N PHE A 159 -4.51 22.11 -4.78
CA PHE A 159 -5.21 21.51 -3.64
C PHE A 159 -6.63 21.06 -3.98
N ASP A 160 -7.34 21.82 -4.80
CA ASP A 160 -8.67 21.45 -5.29
C ASP A 160 -8.57 20.16 -6.11
N TYR A 161 -7.62 20.11 -7.06
CA TYR A 161 -7.29 18.88 -7.81
C TYR A 161 -7.01 17.68 -6.90
N LEU A 162 -6.08 17.80 -5.94
CA LEU A 162 -5.75 16.71 -5.03
C LEU A 162 -6.93 16.35 -4.10
N GLY A 163 -7.73 17.33 -3.71
CA GLY A 163 -8.92 17.14 -2.88
C GLY A 163 -10.05 16.41 -3.62
N GLU A 164 -10.24 16.71 -4.90
CA GLU A 164 -11.17 16.01 -5.78
C GLU A 164 -10.73 14.56 -6.00
N LEU A 165 -9.45 14.32 -6.31
CA LEU A 165 -8.91 12.95 -6.40
C LEU A 165 -9.08 12.18 -5.09
N ALA A 166 -8.78 12.81 -3.95
CA ALA A 166 -8.90 12.16 -2.65
C ALA A 166 -10.35 11.87 -2.26
N SER A 167 -11.29 12.75 -2.60
CA SER A 167 -12.71 12.58 -2.27
C SER A 167 -13.43 11.62 -3.22
N GLY A 168 -13.13 11.67 -4.52
CA GLY A 168 -13.73 10.83 -5.55
C GLY A 168 -13.19 9.40 -5.55
N ALA A 169 -11.87 9.25 -5.63
CA ALA A 169 -11.23 7.93 -5.68
C ALA A 169 -10.98 7.33 -4.29
N GLY A 170 -11.15 8.12 -3.22
CA GLY A 170 -10.71 7.73 -1.89
C GLY A 170 -9.21 7.49 -1.80
N ILE A 171 -8.44 8.04 -2.74
CA ILE A 171 -7.00 8.09 -2.67
C ILE A 171 -6.66 8.88 -1.42
N VAL A 172 -6.31 8.20 -0.34
CA VAL A 172 -5.81 8.91 0.83
C VAL A 172 -4.38 9.31 0.50
N PRO A 173 -4.04 10.61 0.42
CA PRO A 173 -2.68 11.07 0.08
C PRO A 173 -1.65 10.76 1.18
N SER A 174 -1.95 9.85 2.10
CA SER A 174 -1.15 9.53 3.28
C SER A 174 -0.07 8.49 3.05
N GLY A 175 0.02 7.91 1.85
CA GLY A 175 1.06 6.96 1.47
C GLY A 175 2.27 7.64 0.83
N PRO A 176 2.78 7.13 -0.31
CA PRO A 176 4.04 7.59 -0.91
C PRO A 176 4.09 9.09 -1.25
N LEU A 177 2.95 9.73 -1.55
CA LEU A 177 2.87 11.18 -1.77
C LEU A 177 3.30 11.99 -0.55
N SER A 178 3.07 11.47 0.66
CA SER A 178 3.45 12.16 1.90
C SER A 178 4.97 12.29 2.06
N ALA A 179 5.75 11.44 1.39
CA ALA A 179 7.21 11.48 1.41
C ALA A 179 7.79 12.73 0.74
N PHE A 180 7.01 13.37 -0.13
CA PHE A 180 7.32 14.67 -0.75
C PHE A 180 6.71 15.83 0.05
N GLY A 181 6.46 15.67 1.35
CA GLY A 181 5.93 16.75 2.18
C GLY A 181 4.42 16.92 2.03
N ARG A 182 3.67 16.04 2.72
CA ARG A 182 2.19 16.07 2.81
C ARG A 182 1.57 17.46 3.07
N SER A 183 2.31 18.33 3.74
CA SER A 183 1.84 19.67 4.14
C SER A 183 2.51 20.80 3.35
N ALA A 184 3.36 20.47 2.37
CA ALA A 184 4.03 21.46 1.55
C ALA A 184 3.08 22.00 0.48
N PHE A 185 3.07 23.32 0.34
CA PHE A 185 2.36 23.98 -0.76
C PHE A 185 3.09 23.68 -2.09
N PRO A 186 2.38 23.55 -3.22
CA PRO A 186 2.99 23.29 -4.53
C PRO A 186 4.12 24.27 -4.89
N ASP A 187 3.95 25.57 -4.62
CA ASP A 187 5.01 26.57 -4.81
C ASP A 187 6.27 26.26 -3.97
N GLN A 188 6.12 25.73 -2.75
CA GLN A 188 7.24 25.35 -1.88
C GLN A 188 7.96 24.11 -2.40
N LEU A 189 7.20 23.12 -2.90
CA LEU A 189 7.76 21.94 -3.53
C LEU A 189 8.59 22.30 -4.77
N ARG A 190 8.05 23.16 -5.63
CA ARG A 190 8.79 23.66 -6.80
C ARG A 190 10.04 24.43 -6.41
N ALA A 191 9.99 25.25 -5.37
CA ALA A 191 11.15 26.02 -4.92
C ALA A 191 12.27 25.12 -4.35
N GLU A 192 11.93 24.04 -3.64
CA GLU A 192 12.91 23.16 -2.99
C GLU A 192 13.39 22.00 -3.89
N LEU A 193 12.50 21.45 -4.72
CA LEU A 193 12.74 20.22 -5.47
C LEU A 193 12.61 20.38 -6.98
N GLY A 194 12.04 21.47 -7.48
CA GLY A 194 11.88 21.74 -8.92
C GLY A 194 10.68 21.06 -9.58
N PHE A 195 9.83 20.40 -8.79
CA PHE A 195 8.57 19.77 -9.22
C PHE A 195 7.51 19.87 -8.11
N ASP A 196 6.26 19.56 -8.42
CA ASP A 196 5.21 19.33 -7.41
C ASP A 196 4.31 18.15 -7.79
N HIS A 197 3.21 17.95 -7.06
CA HIS A 197 2.29 16.83 -7.26
C HIS A 197 1.66 16.76 -8.66
N ARG A 198 1.66 17.85 -9.45
CA ARG A 198 1.16 17.84 -10.84
C ARG A 198 2.11 17.13 -11.80
N ASN A 199 3.39 17.06 -11.45
CA ASN A 199 4.41 16.37 -12.22
C ASN A 199 4.36 14.84 -12.00
N ILE A 200 3.56 14.35 -11.07
CA ILE A 200 3.50 12.95 -10.68
C ILE A 200 2.27 12.30 -11.32
N ASP A 201 2.49 11.32 -12.19
CA ASP A 201 1.43 10.48 -12.74
C ASP A 201 1.15 9.30 -11.82
N ARG A 202 2.23 8.64 -11.39
CA ARG A 202 2.20 7.47 -10.51
C ARG A 202 3.29 7.57 -9.48
N VAL A 203 3.02 7.04 -8.29
CA VAL A 203 4.02 6.95 -7.22
C VAL A 203 3.87 5.65 -6.47
N ALA A 204 4.99 5.06 -6.09
CA ALA A 204 5.01 3.91 -5.21
C ALA A 204 6.03 4.07 -4.08
N SER A 205 5.78 3.40 -2.97
CA SER A 205 6.80 3.20 -1.94
C SER A 205 6.91 1.74 -1.53
N ALA A 206 8.13 1.34 -1.16
CA ALA A 206 8.46 0.02 -0.65
C ALA A 206 9.56 0.11 0.41
N GLY A 207 9.55 -0.82 1.36
CA GLY A 207 10.46 -0.84 2.51
C GLY A 207 9.75 -0.42 3.79
N ILE A 208 10.50 -0.43 4.91
CA ILE A 208 9.92 -0.19 6.24
C ILE A 208 10.71 0.91 6.96
N GLY A 209 9.98 1.90 7.49
CA GLY A 209 10.53 2.93 8.36
C GLY A 209 11.61 3.79 7.67
N ALA A 210 12.81 3.83 8.25
CA ALA A 210 13.91 4.61 7.68
C ALA A 210 14.44 4.05 6.35
N LEU A 211 14.15 2.79 6.05
CA LEU A 211 14.57 2.10 4.83
C LEU A 211 13.48 2.16 3.73
N GLU A 212 12.50 3.05 3.84
CA GLU A 212 11.53 3.26 2.76
C GLU A 212 12.20 3.94 1.56
N ILE A 213 11.94 3.39 0.39
CA ILE A 213 12.24 3.96 -0.92
C ILE A 213 10.92 4.44 -1.52
N VAL A 214 10.92 5.64 -2.08
CA VAL A 214 9.80 6.17 -2.86
C VAL A 214 10.26 6.39 -4.29
N VAL A 215 9.46 5.94 -5.24
CA VAL A 215 9.68 6.17 -6.67
C VAL A 215 8.45 6.80 -7.28
N ALA A 216 8.65 7.72 -8.21
CA ALA A 216 7.58 8.35 -8.96
C ALA A 216 7.85 8.27 -10.46
N VAL A 217 6.77 8.20 -11.24
CA VAL A 217 6.78 8.30 -12.69
C VAL A 217 5.99 9.55 -13.07
N GLY A 218 6.54 10.34 -13.99
CA GLY A 218 5.85 11.51 -14.53
C GLY A 218 6.78 12.49 -15.24
N ASP A 219 6.39 13.75 -15.28
CA ASP A 219 7.10 14.80 -16.02
C ASP A 219 8.11 15.53 -15.14
N PHE A 220 9.32 14.98 -15.08
CA PHE A 220 10.43 15.50 -14.28
C PHE A 220 11.54 16.10 -15.15
N GLU A 221 11.68 17.42 -15.12
CA GLU A 221 12.75 18.12 -15.84
C GLU A 221 14.05 18.15 -15.02
N LYS A 222 15.07 17.37 -15.44
CA LYS A 222 16.37 17.28 -14.73
C LYS A 222 17.01 18.66 -14.48
N VAL A 223 16.90 19.58 -15.44
CA VAL A 223 17.47 20.93 -15.31
C VAL A 223 16.74 21.75 -14.25
N ALA A 224 15.40 21.80 -14.29
CA ALA A 224 14.60 22.52 -13.31
C ALA A 224 14.82 21.99 -11.88
N ILE A 225 14.92 20.67 -11.74
CA ILE A 225 15.24 20.01 -10.46
C ILE A 225 16.62 20.42 -9.98
N SER A 226 17.66 20.30 -10.83
CA SER A 226 19.02 20.68 -10.47
C SER A 226 19.13 22.16 -10.08
N GLU A 227 18.43 23.05 -10.78
CA GLU A 227 18.38 24.48 -10.45
C GLU A 227 17.68 24.72 -9.11
N ALA A 228 16.52 24.09 -8.88
CA ALA A 228 15.77 24.26 -7.65
C ALA A 228 16.54 23.75 -6.43
N VAL A 229 17.11 22.54 -6.47
CA VAL A 229 17.85 21.98 -5.34
C VAL A 229 19.11 22.76 -5.00
N THR A 230 19.76 23.35 -6.01
CA THR A 230 20.95 24.21 -5.82
C THR A 230 20.57 25.55 -5.22
N ASN A 231 19.36 26.04 -5.49
CA ASN A 231 18.82 27.28 -4.94
C ASN A 231 17.87 27.04 -3.76
N ASP A 232 17.82 25.83 -3.21
CA ASP A 232 16.95 25.45 -2.09
C ASP A 232 17.22 26.40 -0.91
N PRO A 233 16.20 27.15 -0.43
CA PRO A 233 16.40 28.17 0.60
C PRO A 233 16.75 27.59 1.98
N TYR A 234 16.60 26.28 2.19
CA TYR A 234 16.79 25.60 3.47
C TYR A 234 17.99 24.63 3.49
N TRP A 235 18.27 23.97 2.36
CA TRP A 235 19.22 22.85 2.31
C TRP A 235 20.37 23.02 1.32
N SER A 236 20.41 24.09 0.51
CA SER A 236 21.44 24.27 -0.53
C SER A 236 22.88 24.30 -0.01
N ASP A 237 23.11 24.79 1.21
CA ASP A 237 24.45 24.88 1.81
C ASP A 237 25.02 23.52 2.26
N VAL A 238 24.18 22.50 2.38
CA VAL A 238 24.57 21.11 2.69
C VAL A 238 24.30 20.15 1.53
N LEU A 239 23.94 20.68 0.37
CA LEU A 239 23.78 19.90 -0.85
C LEU A 239 25.15 19.41 -1.33
N THR A 240 25.24 18.11 -1.57
CA THR A 240 26.29 17.50 -2.37
C THR A 240 25.67 16.91 -3.64
N THR A 241 26.45 16.92 -4.71
CA THR A 241 26.08 16.30 -5.98
C THR A 241 27.16 15.32 -6.37
N GLU A 242 26.75 14.13 -6.78
CA GLU A 242 27.65 13.10 -7.27
C GLU A 242 27.07 12.46 -8.53
N THR A 243 27.95 11.97 -9.39
CA THR A 243 27.57 11.26 -10.61
C THR A 243 27.71 9.77 -10.37
N TYR A 244 26.60 9.04 -10.51
CA TYR A 244 26.53 7.58 -10.42
C TYR A 244 26.07 7.03 -11.77
N GLY A 245 26.98 6.36 -12.49
CA GLY A 245 26.77 6.07 -13.91
C GLY A 245 26.62 7.35 -14.71
N ASP A 246 25.49 7.49 -15.42
CA ASP A 246 25.11 8.70 -16.15
C ASP A 246 24.07 9.57 -15.41
N THR A 247 23.70 9.17 -14.19
CA THR A 247 22.67 9.85 -13.38
C THR A 247 23.33 10.72 -12.31
N THR A 248 22.79 11.94 -12.14
CA THR A 248 23.19 12.82 -11.03
C THR A 248 22.35 12.51 -9.80
N ILE A 249 23.03 12.25 -8.68
CA ILE A 249 22.42 12.09 -7.37
C ILE A 249 22.61 13.39 -6.59
N HIS A 250 21.50 13.93 -6.08
CA HIS A 250 21.47 15.08 -5.18
C HIS A 250 21.29 14.58 -3.74
N SER A 251 22.18 15.00 -2.86
CA SER A 251 22.33 14.47 -1.51
C SER A 251 22.37 15.60 -0.49
N TRP A 252 21.56 15.50 0.58
CA TRP A 252 21.60 16.46 1.70
C TRP A 252 22.04 15.75 2.98
N GLY A 253 23.13 16.20 3.60
CA GLY A 253 23.62 15.67 4.87
C GLY A 253 24.09 14.20 4.82
N ILE A 254 24.16 13.55 5.99
CA ILE A 254 24.65 12.17 6.17
C ILE A 254 23.47 11.19 6.11
N ASP A 255 23.69 9.99 5.58
CA ASP A 255 22.70 8.91 5.51
C ASP A 255 22.02 8.67 6.85
N PHE A 256 20.68 8.59 6.83
CA PHE A 256 19.80 8.39 7.99
C PHE A 256 19.83 9.45 9.10
N ASP A 257 20.77 10.38 9.08
CA ASP A 257 20.90 11.39 10.12
C ASP A 257 19.72 12.39 10.09
N LEU A 258 19.51 13.06 11.22
CA LEU A 258 18.43 14.01 11.46
C LEU A 258 19.01 15.37 11.85
N ASP A 259 18.82 16.38 11.01
CA ASP A 259 19.18 17.76 11.33
C ASP A 259 17.95 18.52 11.85
N PHE A 260 17.71 18.45 13.16
CA PHE A 260 16.55 19.10 13.78
C PHE A 260 16.57 20.63 13.68
N ASP A 261 17.72 21.24 13.36
CA ASP A 261 17.81 22.69 13.17
C ASP A 261 17.40 23.09 11.74
N ARG A 262 17.29 22.13 10.82
CA ARG A 262 16.81 22.31 9.44
C ARG A 262 15.42 21.73 9.26
N PHE A 263 14.42 22.61 9.27
CA PHE A 263 13.05 22.25 8.95
C PHE A 263 12.61 22.94 7.66
N SER A 264 12.01 22.16 6.77
CA SER A 264 11.40 22.66 5.54
C SER A 264 10.04 21.97 5.34
N PRO A 265 9.09 22.60 4.64
CA PRO A 265 7.83 21.97 4.25
C PRO A 265 7.99 20.58 3.60
N THR A 266 9.01 20.38 2.74
CA THR A 266 9.20 19.11 2.02
C THR A 266 9.93 18.05 2.86
N ARG A 267 10.93 18.46 3.65
CA ARG A 267 11.69 17.60 4.57
C ARG A 267 11.33 17.92 6.01
N SER A 268 10.10 17.54 6.39
CA SER A 268 9.65 17.68 7.78
C SER A 268 10.57 16.90 8.71
N VAL A 269 10.84 17.46 9.90
CA VAL A 269 11.72 16.93 10.96
C VAL A 269 13.20 16.71 10.57
N GLY A 270 13.70 17.39 9.54
CA GLY A 270 15.13 17.42 9.27
C GLY A 270 15.69 16.13 8.66
N HIS A 271 14.86 15.39 7.94
CA HIS A 271 15.30 14.17 7.28
C HIS A 271 16.29 14.48 6.15
N ASN A 272 17.49 13.93 6.28
CA ASN A 272 18.42 13.82 5.16
C ASN A 272 17.85 12.91 4.08
N ARG A 273 18.07 13.27 2.82
CA ARG A 273 17.47 12.62 1.65
C ARG A 273 18.47 12.51 0.51
N ARG A 274 18.13 11.62 -0.42
CA ARG A 274 18.79 11.43 -1.70
C ARG A 274 17.74 11.47 -2.79
N LEU A 275 18.04 12.18 -3.86
CA LEU A 275 17.17 12.37 -5.01
C LEU A 275 17.94 12.04 -6.28
N ALA A 276 17.33 11.24 -7.15
CA ALA A 276 17.83 10.98 -8.49
C ALA A 276 16.67 11.02 -9.49
N VAL A 277 16.96 11.42 -10.72
CA VAL A 277 15.97 11.45 -11.81
C VAL A 277 16.57 10.81 -13.06
N GLU A 278 15.91 9.78 -13.56
CA GLU A 278 16.36 9.04 -14.74
C GLU A 278 15.16 8.57 -15.59
N GLY A 279 15.23 8.79 -16.90
CA GLY A 279 14.19 8.33 -17.84
C GLY A 279 12.73 8.70 -17.49
N GLY A 280 12.45 9.90 -16.99
CA GLY A 280 11.10 10.32 -16.56
C GLY A 280 10.65 9.71 -15.23
N ARG A 281 11.58 9.16 -14.46
CA ARG A 281 11.34 8.54 -13.17
C ARG A 281 12.17 9.25 -12.11
N LEU A 282 11.60 9.37 -10.92
CA LEU A 282 12.22 10.02 -9.78
C LEU A 282 12.38 9.01 -8.64
N GLY A 283 13.58 8.96 -8.06
CA GLY A 283 13.90 8.15 -6.90
C GLY A 283 14.12 9.02 -5.66
N TRP A 284 13.62 8.57 -4.52
CA TRP A 284 13.73 9.28 -3.24
C TRP A 284 14.02 8.31 -2.10
N ALA A 285 15.18 8.47 -1.44
CA ALA A 285 15.63 7.60 -0.35
C ALA A 285 16.31 8.42 0.77
N ARG A 286 16.65 7.77 1.90
CA ARG A 286 17.37 8.41 3.03
C ARG A 286 18.88 8.12 3.06
N TRP A 287 19.37 7.26 2.17
CA TRP A 287 20.75 6.79 2.18
C TRP A 287 21.26 6.55 0.76
N THR A 288 22.57 6.68 0.58
CA THR A 288 23.21 6.70 -0.74
C THR A 288 23.06 5.36 -1.46
N SER A 289 23.40 4.23 -0.83
CA SER A 289 23.30 2.94 -1.53
C SER A 289 21.88 2.58 -1.98
N GLY A 290 20.87 3.06 -1.26
CA GLY A 290 19.47 2.82 -1.62
C GLY A 290 19.02 3.63 -2.84
N ILE A 291 19.53 4.85 -3.01
CA ILE A 291 19.24 5.63 -4.22
C ILE A 291 20.05 5.11 -5.42
N GLU A 292 21.27 4.61 -5.19
CA GLU A 292 22.08 3.94 -6.23
C GLU A 292 21.36 2.69 -6.74
N ASP A 293 20.86 1.82 -5.84
CA ASP A 293 20.07 0.65 -6.20
C ASP A 293 18.81 1.02 -7.02
N VAL A 294 18.18 2.16 -6.70
CA VAL A 294 17.04 2.68 -7.46
C VAL A 294 17.44 3.13 -8.87
N VAL A 295 18.56 3.84 -9.01
CA VAL A 295 19.09 4.24 -10.31
C VAL A 295 19.43 3.00 -11.15
N ASP A 296 20.04 1.98 -10.54
CA ASP A 296 20.31 0.71 -11.21
C ASP A 296 19.04 0.00 -11.65
N ALA A 297 17.96 0.03 -10.86
CA ALA A 297 16.67 -0.55 -11.27
C ALA A 297 16.04 0.24 -12.43
N MET A 298 16.05 1.58 -12.36
CA MET A 298 15.52 2.46 -13.41
C MET A 298 16.25 2.29 -14.75
N THR A 299 17.54 1.99 -14.71
CA THR A 299 18.39 1.80 -15.91
C THR A 299 18.50 0.33 -16.35
N GLY A 300 17.87 -0.60 -15.62
CA GLY A 300 17.89 -2.02 -15.94
C GLY A 300 19.22 -2.74 -15.63
N ASN A 301 20.07 -2.14 -14.78
CA ASN A 301 21.34 -2.72 -14.35
C ASN A 301 21.19 -3.74 -13.20
N THR A 302 20.05 -3.74 -12.50
CA THR A 302 19.73 -4.70 -11.45
C THR A 302 18.29 -5.22 -11.56
N ARG A 303 17.98 -6.28 -10.80
CA ARG A 303 16.61 -6.79 -10.71
C ARG A 303 15.73 -5.83 -9.92
N SER A 304 14.49 -5.71 -10.36
CA SER A 304 13.46 -4.86 -9.79
C SER A 304 12.31 -5.70 -9.20
N LEU A 305 11.38 -5.06 -8.50
CA LEU A 305 10.16 -5.72 -8.04
C LEU A 305 9.25 -6.17 -9.19
N ALA A 306 9.39 -5.60 -10.39
CA ALA A 306 8.70 -6.08 -11.59
C ALA A 306 9.24 -7.45 -12.06
N ASP A 307 10.45 -7.85 -11.65
CA ASP A 307 11.03 -9.16 -11.98
C ASP A 307 10.59 -10.26 -11.00
N VAL A 308 9.77 -9.93 -10.00
CA VAL A 308 9.20 -10.87 -9.05
C VAL A 308 7.84 -11.31 -9.56
N GLY A 309 7.76 -12.52 -10.12
CA GLY A 309 6.59 -12.99 -10.88
C GLY A 309 5.24 -12.83 -10.15
N ASP A 310 5.18 -13.07 -8.85
CA ASP A 310 3.94 -12.89 -8.07
C ASP A 310 3.53 -11.41 -7.94
N LEU A 311 4.49 -10.51 -7.75
CA LEU A 311 4.23 -9.06 -7.70
C LEU A 311 3.85 -8.52 -9.07
N ALA A 312 4.55 -8.97 -10.13
CA ALA A 312 4.23 -8.60 -11.50
C ALA A 312 2.81 -9.04 -11.90
N SER A 313 2.43 -10.27 -11.52
CA SER A 313 1.10 -10.81 -11.79
C SER A 313 0.02 -9.99 -11.06
N LEU A 314 0.26 -9.59 -9.81
CA LEU A 314 -0.68 -8.74 -9.07
C LEU A 314 -0.74 -7.31 -9.62
N ALA A 315 0.38 -6.75 -10.10
CA ALA A 315 0.37 -5.45 -10.78
C ALA A 315 -0.46 -5.51 -12.07
N ALA A 316 -0.35 -6.58 -12.85
CA ALA A 316 -1.20 -6.79 -14.03
C ALA A 316 -2.69 -6.87 -13.65
N VAL A 317 -3.05 -7.59 -12.57
CA VAL A 317 -4.42 -7.61 -12.04
C VAL A 317 -4.89 -6.22 -11.62
N ALA A 318 -4.02 -5.41 -11.01
CA ALA A 318 -4.34 -4.04 -10.64
C ALA A 318 -4.61 -3.15 -11.85
N ASP A 319 -3.80 -3.28 -12.90
CA ASP A 319 -3.96 -2.56 -14.16
C ASP A 319 -5.24 -2.96 -14.90
N ASP A 320 -5.47 -4.27 -15.08
CA ASP A 320 -6.66 -4.80 -15.75
C ASP A 320 -7.95 -4.41 -15.02
N ALA A 321 -7.91 -4.33 -13.69
CA ALA A 321 -9.04 -3.89 -12.90
C ALA A 321 -9.25 -2.38 -12.93
N GLY A 322 -8.28 -1.58 -13.38
CA GLY A 322 -8.35 -0.12 -13.32
C GLY A 322 -8.19 0.43 -11.90
N LEU A 323 -7.34 -0.19 -11.07
CA LEU A 323 -7.07 0.32 -9.73
C LEU A 323 -6.40 1.69 -9.79
N LEU A 324 -6.84 2.58 -8.90
CA LEU A 324 -6.34 3.94 -8.74
C LEU A 324 -5.33 4.03 -7.58
N THR A 325 -5.47 3.16 -6.59
CA THR A 325 -4.57 3.06 -5.44
C THR A 325 -4.62 1.64 -4.88
N GLY A 326 -3.55 1.18 -4.28
CA GLY A 326 -3.55 -0.09 -3.57
C GLY A 326 -2.23 -0.42 -2.92
N VAL A 327 -2.24 -1.56 -2.24
CA VAL A 327 -1.08 -2.12 -1.58
C VAL A 327 -0.91 -3.56 -2.05
N ILE A 328 0.27 -3.85 -2.60
CA ILE A 328 0.72 -5.20 -2.92
C ILE A 328 1.60 -5.66 -1.76
N SER A 329 1.36 -6.85 -1.22
CA SER A 329 2.26 -7.46 -0.25
C SER A 329 2.71 -8.84 -0.69
N PRO A 330 4.02 -9.12 -0.64
CA PRO A 330 4.63 -10.45 -0.86
C PRO A 330 4.39 -11.41 0.32
N SER A 331 3.63 -11.00 1.33
CA SER A 331 3.17 -11.87 2.41
C SER A 331 1.86 -11.36 3.01
N VAL A 332 0.88 -12.25 3.12
CA VAL A 332 -0.41 -11.96 3.77
C VAL A 332 -0.22 -11.66 5.26
N SER A 333 0.85 -12.16 5.88
CA SER A 333 1.13 -11.92 7.31
C SER A 333 1.35 -10.45 7.66
N ALA A 334 1.72 -9.62 6.68
CA ALA A 334 1.90 -8.19 6.90
C ALA A 334 0.57 -7.44 7.15
N PHE A 335 -0.56 -8.03 6.73
CA PHE A 335 -1.90 -7.44 6.90
C PHE A 335 -2.69 -8.04 8.06
N VAL A 336 -2.29 -9.20 8.57
CA VAL A 336 -2.90 -9.83 9.74
C VAL A 336 -2.46 -9.08 11.00
N VAL A 337 -3.08 -7.93 11.25
CA VAL A 337 -2.89 -7.15 12.48
C VAL A 337 -3.59 -7.88 13.63
N ASN A 338 -2.78 -8.55 14.47
CA ASN A 338 -3.11 -8.84 15.86
C ASN A 338 -4.44 -9.60 16.10
N LEU A 339 -4.65 -10.71 15.38
CA LEU A 339 -5.67 -11.69 15.76
C LEU A 339 -5.16 -12.50 16.96
N SER A 340 -5.53 -12.09 18.17
CA SER A 340 -5.42 -12.90 19.39
C SER A 340 -6.17 -14.25 19.29
N ASP A 341 -6.91 -14.47 18.20
CA ASP A 341 -7.62 -15.70 17.83
C ASP A 341 -6.86 -16.57 16.79
N GLN A 342 -5.52 -16.52 16.76
CA GLN A 342 -4.65 -17.40 15.95
C GLN A 342 -4.93 -18.92 16.09
N ARG A 343 -5.72 -19.37 17.08
CA ARG A 343 -6.16 -20.78 17.20
C ARG A 343 -7.43 -21.12 16.45
N ARG A 344 -8.24 -20.13 16.03
CA ARG A 344 -9.33 -20.34 15.05
C ARG A 344 -8.83 -20.28 13.61
N ALA A 345 -7.61 -19.79 13.43
CA ALA A 345 -6.92 -19.65 12.16
C ALA A 345 -6.43 -20.98 11.53
N GLU A 346 -6.63 -22.12 12.18
CA GLU A 346 -6.17 -23.42 11.68
C GLU A 346 -7.14 -24.06 10.64
N ASN A 347 -8.31 -23.43 10.40
CA ASN A 347 -9.20 -23.76 9.28
C ASN A 347 -9.13 -22.71 8.14
N LEU A 348 -8.04 -21.94 8.08
CA LEU A 348 -7.92 -20.84 7.13
C LEU A 348 -7.50 -21.32 5.75
N LEU A 349 -7.79 -20.50 4.74
CA LEU A 349 -7.32 -20.68 3.38
C LEU A 349 -5.85 -21.14 3.37
N LEU A 350 -5.47 -22.00 2.42
CA LEU A 350 -4.07 -22.17 2.02
C LEU A 350 -3.42 -20.79 1.99
N ARG A 351 -2.25 -20.66 2.61
CA ARG A 351 -1.58 -19.37 2.75
C ARG A 351 -1.25 -18.82 1.36
N PRO A 352 -1.84 -17.70 0.93
CA PRO A 352 -1.44 -17.05 -0.33
C PRO A 352 0.01 -16.60 -0.23
N ASP A 353 0.73 -16.67 -1.34
CA ASP A 353 2.11 -16.19 -1.46
C ASP A 353 2.15 -14.65 -1.55
N ALA A 354 1.16 -14.04 -2.18
CA ALA A 354 1.03 -12.59 -2.24
C ALA A 354 -0.43 -12.13 -2.21
N LEU A 355 -0.61 -10.87 -1.85
CA LEU A 355 -1.91 -10.20 -1.68
C LEU A 355 -1.86 -8.84 -2.36
N LEU A 356 -2.94 -8.48 -3.05
CA LEU A 356 -3.24 -7.11 -3.48
C LEU A 356 -4.56 -6.69 -2.84
N VAL A 357 -4.57 -5.50 -2.26
CA VAL A 357 -5.81 -4.80 -1.86
C VAL A 357 -5.75 -3.39 -2.42
N GLY A 358 -6.78 -2.95 -3.11
CA GLY A 358 -6.82 -1.58 -3.64
C GLY A 358 -8.22 -1.13 -4.00
N ASP A 359 -8.33 0.15 -4.38
CA ASP A 359 -9.59 0.77 -4.76
C ASP A 359 -9.54 1.22 -6.23
N GLY A 360 -10.68 1.08 -6.90
CA GLY A 360 -10.89 1.53 -8.27
C GLY A 360 -12.32 2.04 -8.49
N ILE A 361 -12.58 2.53 -9.70
CA ILE A 361 -13.90 2.99 -10.14
C ILE A 361 -14.16 2.43 -11.53
N ASP A 362 -15.34 1.85 -11.73
CA ASP A 362 -15.81 1.38 -13.03
C ASP A 362 -17.27 1.83 -13.28
N GLU A 363 -17.91 1.27 -14.31
CA GLU A 363 -19.30 1.53 -14.69
C GLU A 363 -20.34 1.18 -13.60
N HIS A 364 -19.98 0.35 -12.62
CA HIS A 364 -20.82 0.02 -11.47
C HIS A 364 -20.52 0.90 -10.25
N GLY A 365 -19.55 1.81 -10.35
CA GLY A 365 -19.14 2.76 -9.33
C GLY A 365 -17.83 2.35 -8.66
N ARG A 366 -17.65 2.82 -7.42
CA ARG A 366 -16.42 2.52 -6.66
C ARG A 366 -16.42 1.08 -6.18
N PHE A 367 -15.27 0.42 -6.32
CA PHE A 367 -15.03 -0.90 -5.79
C PHE A 367 -13.72 -0.98 -5.02
N THR A 368 -13.67 -1.95 -4.10
CA THR A 368 -12.43 -2.45 -3.51
C THR A 368 -12.12 -3.80 -4.16
N LEU A 369 -10.89 -3.96 -4.64
CA LEU A 369 -10.39 -5.22 -5.16
C LEU A 369 -9.53 -5.90 -4.11
N ILE A 370 -9.72 -7.21 -4.00
CA ILE A 370 -8.83 -8.10 -3.26
C ILE A 370 -8.37 -9.20 -4.21
N ALA A 371 -7.06 -9.39 -4.34
CA ALA A 371 -6.50 -10.51 -5.09
C ALA A 371 -5.50 -11.31 -4.25
N LEU A 372 -5.69 -12.64 -4.22
CA LEU A 372 -4.84 -13.61 -3.53
C LEU A 372 -4.08 -14.44 -4.56
N ARG A 373 -2.75 -14.37 -4.51
CA ARG A 373 -1.86 -15.10 -5.41
C ARG A 373 -1.36 -16.36 -4.71
N TYR A 374 -1.55 -17.53 -5.33
CA TYR A 374 -1.12 -18.83 -4.82
C TYR A 374 -0.01 -19.44 -5.67
N ASN A 375 0.80 -20.33 -5.13
CA ASN A 375 1.93 -20.92 -5.85
C ASN A 375 1.55 -21.59 -7.19
N ASN A 376 0.31 -22.07 -7.32
CA ASN A 376 -0.21 -22.69 -8.55
C ASN A 376 -1.75 -22.62 -8.64
N THR A 377 -2.28 -22.95 -9.81
CA THR A 377 -3.72 -22.92 -10.14
C THR A 377 -4.54 -23.92 -9.34
N ILE A 378 -3.96 -25.07 -8.97
CA ILE A 378 -4.65 -26.11 -8.19
C ILE A 378 -4.92 -25.58 -6.78
N SER A 379 -3.92 -25.00 -6.12
CA SER A 379 -4.07 -24.38 -4.80
C SER A 379 -5.15 -23.27 -4.82
N ALA A 380 -5.16 -22.42 -5.84
CA ALA A 380 -6.19 -21.40 -5.99
C ALA A 380 -7.60 -22.01 -6.16
N ALA A 381 -7.73 -23.06 -6.99
CA ALA A 381 -9.00 -23.73 -7.22
C ALA A 381 -9.54 -24.43 -5.96
N GLU A 382 -8.65 -25.04 -5.17
CA GLU A 382 -9.00 -25.66 -3.88
C GLU A 382 -9.52 -24.62 -2.88
N GLU A 383 -9.00 -23.39 -2.95
CA GLU A 383 -9.38 -22.29 -2.04
C GLU A 383 -10.58 -21.47 -2.47
N LEU A 384 -10.96 -21.52 -3.74
CA LEU A 384 -12.08 -20.73 -4.27
C LEU A 384 -13.37 -20.87 -3.44
N PRO A 385 -13.83 -22.08 -3.04
CA PRO A 385 -15.07 -22.20 -2.26
C PRO A 385 -14.98 -21.54 -0.87
N VAL A 386 -13.80 -21.59 -0.23
CA VAL A 386 -13.56 -20.98 1.08
C VAL A 386 -13.48 -19.45 0.93
N PHE A 387 -12.83 -18.98 -0.11
CA PHE A 387 -12.75 -17.56 -0.47
C PHE A 387 -14.14 -16.98 -0.72
N GLU A 388 -14.97 -17.64 -1.53
CA GLU A 388 -16.36 -17.28 -1.79
C GLU A 388 -17.21 -17.23 -0.51
N ALA A 389 -17.12 -18.26 0.33
CA ALA A 389 -17.84 -18.31 1.60
C ALA A 389 -17.48 -17.12 2.51
N ARG A 390 -16.20 -16.73 2.55
CA ARG A 390 -15.74 -15.58 3.33
C ARG A 390 -16.25 -14.26 2.75
N MET A 391 -16.14 -14.07 1.45
CA MET A 391 -16.67 -12.89 0.77
C MET A 391 -18.16 -12.70 1.03
N MET A 392 -18.93 -13.80 0.98
CA MET A 392 -20.34 -13.80 1.37
C MET A 392 -20.54 -13.42 2.84
N SER A 393 -19.75 -13.98 3.77
CA SER A 393 -19.88 -13.67 5.20
C SER A 393 -19.60 -12.19 5.52
N VAL A 394 -18.59 -11.58 4.89
CA VAL A 394 -18.20 -10.16 5.09
C VAL A 394 -19.28 -9.20 4.59
N SER A 395 -20.05 -9.61 3.58
CA SER A 395 -21.15 -8.80 3.06
C SER A 395 -22.42 -8.80 3.95
N GLY A 396 -22.40 -9.48 5.10
CA GLY A 396 -23.60 -9.64 5.93
C GLY A 396 -24.72 -10.42 5.23
N LEU A 397 -24.37 -11.15 4.16
CA LEU A 397 -25.29 -12.05 3.46
C LEU A 397 -25.41 -13.33 4.28
N VAL A 398 -26.63 -13.64 4.71
CA VAL A 398 -26.96 -14.93 5.31
C VAL A 398 -27.64 -15.77 4.24
N ARG A 399 -27.11 -16.96 4.01
CA ARG A 399 -27.76 -17.97 3.17
C ARG A 399 -28.91 -18.57 3.96
N GLU A 400 -30.16 -18.35 3.52
CA GLU A 400 -31.37 -18.86 4.16
C GLU A 400 -32.08 -19.81 3.17
N GLY A 401 -31.70 -21.09 3.20
CA GLY A 401 -32.12 -22.09 2.21
C GLY A 401 -31.42 -21.92 0.86
N ASP A 402 -32.17 -22.00 -0.25
CA ASP A 402 -31.66 -21.74 -1.61
C ASP A 402 -31.63 -20.24 -1.97
N ALA A 403 -32.04 -19.36 -1.05
CA ALA A 403 -32.07 -17.92 -1.26
C ALA A 403 -31.02 -17.18 -0.41
N LEU A 404 -30.34 -16.22 -1.02
CA LEU A 404 -29.45 -15.27 -0.34
C LEU A 404 -30.29 -14.10 0.18
N ARG A 405 -30.29 -13.87 1.50
CA ARG A 405 -30.94 -12.69 2.12
C ARG A 405 -29.87 -11.72 2.65
N VAL A 406 -30.06 -10.45 2.34
CA VAL A 406 -29.14 -9.36 2.69
C VAL A 406 -29.54 -8.72 4.02
N LEU A 407 -28.68 -8.78 5.04
CA LEU A 407 -28.83 -8.05 6.30
C LEU A 407 -27.80 -6.91 6.35
N GLY A 408 -28.11 -5.77 5.71
CA GLY A 408 -27.22 -4.59 5.69
C GLY A 408 -26.92 -4.08 4.29
N THR A 409 -26.08 -3.05 4.18
CA THR A 409 -25.66 -2.40 2.93
C THR A 409 -25.47 -3.43 1.83
N ARG A 410 -26.28 -3.37 0.77
CA ARG A 410 -26.10 -4.26 -0.38
C ARG A 410 -24.65 -4.08 -0.84
N ARG A 411 -23.88 -5.15 -0.85
CA ARG A 411 -22.59 -5.22 -1.54
C ARG A 411 -22.79 -6.20 -2.68
N THR A 412 -22.52 -5.77 -3.89
CA THR A 412 -22.35 -6.69 -5.01
C THR A 412 -20.88 -7.07 -5.05
N PHE A 413 -20.60 -8.33 -5.37
CA PHE A 413 -19.25 -8.77 -5.58
C PHE A 413 -19.19 -9.65 -6.82
N GLU A 414 -18.03 -9.61 -7.46
CA GLU A 414 -17.63 -10.50 -8.54
C GLU A 414 -16.41 -11.25 -8.03
N ILE A 415 -16.47 -12.57 -8.10
CA ILE A 415 -15.36 -13.44 -7.71
C ILE A 415 -14.98 -14.24 -8.93
N GLN A 416 -13.69 -14.23 -9.26
CA GLN A 416 -13.14 -14.99 -10.36
C GLN A 416 -11.80 -15.60 -9.98
N GLN A 417 -11.51 -16.75 -10.59
CA GLN A 417 -10.18 -17.33 -10.59
C GLN A 417 -9.50 -17.04 -11.93
N ALA A 418 -8.37 -16.35 -11.90
CA ALA A 418 -7.51 -16.10 -13.05
C ALA A 418 -6.22 -16.92 -12.88
N GLY A 419 -6.25 -18.16 -13.37
CA GLY A 419 -5.17 -19.12 -13.17
C GLY A 419 -4.84 -19.32 -11.69
N PRO A 420 -3.63 -18.96 -11.23
CA PRO A 420 -3.21 -19.13 -9.85
C PRO A 420 -3.53 -17.92 -8.93
N THR A 421 -4.43 -17.03 -9.36
CA THR A 421 -4.90 -15.86 -8.59
C THR A 421 -6.41 -15.93 -8.39
N LEU A 422 -6.85 -15.74 -7.14
CA LEU A 422 -8.26 -15.48 -6.82
C LEU A 422 -8.49 -13.99 -6.72
N ILE A 423 -9.53 -13.47 -7.37
CA ILE A 423 -9.82 -12.04 -7.44
C ILE A 423 -11.27 -11.83 -6.98
N ALA A 424 -11.47 -10.88 -6.07
CA ALA A 424 -12.78 -10.38 -5.70
C ALA A 424 -12.85 -8.87 -5.93
N LYS A 425 -13.81 -8.41 -6.72
CA LYS A 425 -14.23 -7.00 -6.79
C LYS A 425 -15.46 -6.81 -5.92
N ILE A 426 -15.44 -5.79 -5.06
CA ILE A 426 -16.51 -5.51 -4.10
C ILE A 426 -17.00 -4.10 -4.33
N TRP A 427 -18.20 -3.94 -4.89
CA TRP A 427 -18.81 -2.62 -5.07
C TRP A 427 -19.57 -2.22 -3.82
N LEU A 428 -19.39 -0.97 -3.42
CA LEU A 428 -20.26 -0.34 -2.47
C LEU A 428 -21.50 0.10 -3.24
N THR A 429 -22.60 -0.66 -3.14
CA THR A 429 -23.82 -0.25 -3.83
C THR A 429 -24.23 1.10 -3.28
N ASN A 430 -24.33 2.09 -4.15
CA ASN A 430 -25.04 3.34 -3.90
C ASN A 430 -26.52 3.01 -3.70
N GLY A 431 -26.88 2.44 -2.54
CA GLY A 431 -28.13 2.84 -1.94
C GLY A 431 -28.10 4.37 -1.93
N THR A 432 -29.20 5.03 -2.26
CA THR A 432 -29.39 6.41 -1.88
C THR A 432 -29.22 6.45 -0.36
N ILE A 433 -27.99 6.64 0.09
CA ILE A 433 -27.70 6.90 1.47
C ILE A 433 -28.11 8.36 1.59
N ASP A 434 -29.35 8.59 2.04
CA ASP A 434 -29.90 9.93 2.25
C ASP A 434 -29.01 10.77 3.18
N ASP A 435 -28.06 10.12 3.87
CA ASP A 435 -26.99 10.72 4.66
C ASP A 435 -25.59 10.24 4.20
N PRO A 436 -24.80 11.04 3.45
CA PRO A 436 -23.44 10.69 3.08
C PRO A 436 -22.53 10.38 4.29
N SER A 437 -22.90 10.69 5.52
CA SER A 437 -22.16 10.26 6.71
C SER A 437 -22.22 8.76 7.01
N GLU A 438 -23.14 8.00 6.40
CA GLU A 438 -23.26 6.54 6.56
C GLU A 438 -22.53 5.72 5.46
N ALA A 439 -21.97 6.37 4.44
CA ALA A 439 -21.06 5.74 3.48
C ALA A 439 -19.70 5.45 4.16
N LEU A 440 -19.67 4.45 5.05
CA LEU A 440 -18.45 3.96 5.65
C LEU A 440 -17.73 3.06 4.64
N LEU A 441 -16.50 3.43 4.29
CA LEU A 441 -15.55 2.49 3.67
C LEU A 441 -15.45 1.23 4.54
N PRO A 442 -15.14 0.05 3.96
CA PRO A 442 -14.79 -1.12 4.77
C PRO A 442 -13.79 -0.68 5.84
N THR A 443 -14.15 -0.90 7.10
CA THR A 443 -13.28 -0.52 8.21
C THR A 443 -12.02 -1.38 8.16
N ALA A 444 -10.92 -0.91 8.74
CA ALA A 444 -9.75 -1.77 8.93
C ALA A 444 -10.15 -3.11 9.61
N SER A 445 -11.14 -3.10 10.50
CA SER A 445 -11.72 -4.29 11.11
C SER A 445 -12.39 -5.25 10.12
N ASP A 446 -13.04 -4.76 9.06
CA ASP A 446 -13.66 -5.59 8.02
C ASP A 446 -12.59 -6.25 7.12
N LEU A 447 -11.49 -5.53 6.85
CA LEU A 447 -10.33 -6.06 6.14
C LEU A 447 -9.50 -7.03 7.02
N ILE A 448 -9.44 -6.80 8.34
CA ILE A 448 -8.79 -7.67 9.32
C ILE A 448 -9.60 -8.96 9.57
N ALA A 449 -10.93 -8.93 9.50
CA ALA A 449 -11.75 -10.14 9.58
C ALA A 449 -11.57 -11.08 8.36
N PHE A 450 -11.01 -10.56 7.28
CA PHE A 450 -10.83 -11.25 6.01
C PHE A 450 -9.50 -12.02 5.89
N THR A 451 -8.39 -11.42 6.37
CA THR A 451 -7.04 -12.01 6.44
C THR A 451 -6.86 -12.88 7.67
#